data_AF-A0A2S2GAQ0-F1
#
_entry.id   AF-A0A2S2GAQ0-F1
#
_cell.length_a   1.000
_cell.length_b   1.000
_cell.length_c   1.000
_cell.angle_alpha   90.00
_cell.angle_beta   90.00
_cell.angle_gamma   90.00
#
_symmetry.space_group_name_H-M   'P 1'
#
loop_
_entity.id
_entity.type
_entity.pdbx_description
1 polymer ?
#
loop_
_entity_poly.entity_id
_entity_poly.type
_entity_poly.pdbx_seq_one_letter_code
_entity_poly.pdbx_strand_id
1 'polypeptide(L)'
;MRTTRARGRIPARPGGDRGQLIVEFTGMVPIILVTLVLLWQAVLVGYTFTLAGGAADEGARKAAGAGTHGSTAACLDAVHERLPGAWEGSADIDCHLGGSGGVATARVSLRAPVLFPGFAGLPIPVVATAGAPVEGR
;
A
#
# COMPACT_ATOMS: atom_id res chain seq x y z
N MET A 1 -77.68 -40.57 7.69
CA MET A 1 -76.75 -39.97 6.71
C MET A 1 -75.54 -39.42 7.47
N ARG A 2 -74.38 -40.09 7.38
CA ARG A 2 -73.12 -39.66 8.03
C ARG A 2 -72.26 -38.94 6.99
N THR A 3 -72.03 -37.65 7.17
CA THR A 3 -71.13 -36.86 6.33
C THR A 3 -69.72 -36.96 6.89
N THR A 4 -68.89 -37.80 6.29
CA THR A 4 -67.44 -37.84 6.54
C THR A 4 -66.79 -36.63 5.86
N ARG A 5 -66.41 -35.62 6.65
CA ARG A 5 -65.63 -34.48 6.18
C ARG A 5 -64.17 -34.92 6.03
N ALA A 6 -63.70 -35.08 4.80
CA ALA A 6 -62.28 -35.33 4.52
C ALA A 6 -61.45 -34.13 4.99
N ARG A 7 -60.54 -34.36 5.96
CA ARG A 7 -59.49 -33.40 6.31
C ARG A 7 -58.52 -33.32 5.14
N GLY A 8 -58.57 -32.23 4.39
CA GLY A 8 -57.54 -31.90 3.41
C GLY A 8 -56.18 -31.81 4.10
N ARG A 9 -55.24 -32.68 3.72
CA ARG A 9 -53.83 -32.52 4.06
C ARG A 9 -53.29 -31.39 3.18
N ILE A 10 -52.89 -30.28 3.80
CA ILE A 10 -52.12 -29.25 3.11
C ILE A 10 -50.74 -29.86 2.80
N PRO A 11 -50.30 -29.91 1.53
CA PRO A 11 -48.94 -30.34 1.22
C PRO A 11 -47.97 -29.26 1.70
N ALA A 12 -47.12 -29.61 2.67
CA ALA A 12 -46.00 -28.77 3.07
C ALA A 12 -45.03 -28.68 1.89
N ARG A 13 -44.88 -27.49 1.30
CA ARG A 13 -43.85 -27.22 0.31
C ARG A 13 -42.47 -27.35 0.98
N PRO A 14 -41.58 -28.22 0.51
CA PRO A 14 -40.24 -28.32 1.08
C PRO A 14 -39.36 -27.18 0.54
N GLY A 15 -38.92 -26.28 1.43
CA GLY A 15 -37.53 -25.81 1.42
C GLY A 15 -37.13 -24.58 0.57
N GLY A 16 -37.95 -23.53 0.51
CA GLY A 16 -37.56 -22.26 -0.15
C GLY A 16 -36.60 -21.35 0.63
N ASP A 17 -36.60 -21.42 1.96
CA ASP A 17 -36.04 -20.33 2.78
C ASP A 17 -34.51 -20.35 2.94
N ARG A 18 -33.85 -21.49 2.66
CA ARG A 18 -32.38 -21.61 2.81
C ARG A 18 -31.59 -21.03 1.64
N GLY A 19 -32.22 -20.89 0.47
CA GLY A 19 -31.57 -20.37 -0.74
C GLY A 19 -31.67 -18.85 -0.88
N GLN A 20 -32.75 -18.24 -0.38
CA GLN A 20 -33.03 -16.82 -0.57
C GLN A 20 -31.97 -15.91 0.08
N LEU A 21 -31.47 -16.31 1.25
CA LEU A 21 -30.33 -15.64 1.88
C LEU A 21 -29.09 -15.66 0.99
N ILE A 22 -28.76 -16.79 0.34
CA ILE A 22 -27.55 -16.90 -0.49
C ILE A 22 -27.63 -16.00 -1.72
N VAL A 23 -28.80 -15.87 -2.34
CA VAL A 23 -28.98 -15.02 -3.54
C VAL A 23 -28.87 -13.53 -3.18
N GLU A 24 -29.44 -13.11 -2.05
CA GLU A 24 -29.31 -11.74 -1.53
C GLU A 24 -27.86 -11.42 -1.12
N PHE A 25 -27.20 -12.34 -0.43
CA PHE A 25 -25.79 -12.17 -0.02
C PHE A 25 -24.84 -12.11 -1.21
N THR A 26 -25.12 -12.85 -2.29
CA THR A 26 -24.28 -12.86 -3.51
C THR A 26 -24.22 -11.48 -4.18
N GLY A 27 -25.26 -10.65 -4.03
CA GLY A 27 -25.25 -9.27 -4.53
C GLY A 27 -24.30 -8.34 -3.76
N MET A 28 -24.10 -8.56 -2.46
CA MET A 28 -23.26 -7.70 -1.61
C MET A 28 -21.78 -8.13 -1.61
N VAL A 29 -21.51 -9.42 -1.80
CA VAL A 29 -20.15 -9.98 -1.90
C VAL A 29 -19.24 -9.20 -2.86
N PRO A 30 -19.60 -8.92 -4.13
CA PRO A 30 -18.71 -8.18 -5.04
C PRO A 30 -18.40 -6.77 -4.54
N ILE A 31 -19.36 -6.07 -3.91
CA ILE A 31 -19.14 -4.73 -3.34
C ILE A 31 -18.16 -4.80 -2.16
N ILE A 32 -18.34 -5.79 -1.28
CA ILE A 32 -17.44 -6.03 -0.16
C ILE A 32 -16.03 -6.33 -0.67
N LEU A 33 -15.89 -7.19 -1.69
CA LEU A 33 -14.59 -7.52 -2.27
C LEU A 33 -13.90 -6.30 -2.86
N VAL A 34 -14.60 -5.48 -3.65
CA VAL A 34 -14.04 -4.23 -4.20
C VAL A 34 -13.61 -3.29 -3.08
N THR A 35 -14.43 -3.14 -2.04
CA THR A 35 -14.11 -2.29 -0.89
C THR A 35 -12.87 -2.78 -0.15
N LEU A 36 -12.77 -4.09 0.10
CA LEU A 36 -11.58 -4.70 0.72
C LEU A 36 -10.33 -4.48 -0.13
N VAL A 37 -10.44 -4.60 -1.46
CA VAL A 37 -9.32 -4.30 -2.36
C VAL A 37 -8.91 -2.83 -2.27
N LEU A 38 -9.86 -1.88 -2.23
CA LEU A 38 -9.56 -0.46 -2.09
C LEU A 38 -8.90 -0.13 -0.75
N LEU A 39 -9.43 -0.67 0.36
CA LEU A 39 -8.83 -0.52 1.68
C LEU A 39 -7.42 -1.09 1.71
N TRP A 40 -7.23 -2.27 1.10
CA TRP A 40 -5.93 -2.88 0.97
C TRP A 40 -4.96 -2.02 0.15
N GLN A 41 -5.41 -1.47 -0.99
CA GLN A 41 -4.61 -0.54 -1.79
C GLN A 41 -4.21 0.71 -0.97
N ALA A 42 -5.13 1.27 -0.17
CA ALA A 42 -4.82 2.39 0.71
C ALA A 42 -3.73 2.04 1.74
N VAL A 43 -3.78 0.83 2.30
CA VAL A 43 -2.73 0.33 3.21
C VAL A 43 -1.38 0.22 2.51
N LEU A 44 -1.30 -0.31 1.29
CA LEU A 44 -0.04 -0.41 0.54
C LEU A 44 0.55 0.96 0.18
N VAL A 45 -0.30 1.91 -0.20
CA VAL A 45 0.12 3.29 -0.46
C VAL A 45 0.67 3.92 0.83
N GLY A 46 -0.06 3.80 1.94
CA GLY A 46 0.40 4.30 3.25
C GLY A 46 1.72 3.69 3.69
N TYR A 47 1.89 2.38 3.51
CA TYR A 47 3.14 1.69 3.80
C TYR A 47 4.31 2.21 2.95
N THR A 48 4.06 2.49 1.67
CA THR A 48 5.06 3.07 0.76
C THR A 48 5.48 4.48 1.18
N PHE A 49 4.56 5.30 1.70
CA PHE A 49 4.89 6.61 2.29
C PHE A 49 5.83 6.48 3.48
N THR A 50 5.54 5.55 4.40
CA THR A 50 6.41 5.29 5.57
C THR A 50 7.80 4.82 5.15
N LEU A 51 7.89 3.91 4.17
CA LEU A 51 9.15 3.43 3.63
C LEU A 51 9.97 4.55 2.97
N ALA A 52 9.36 5.32 2.07
CA ALA A 52 10.03 6.40 1.37
C ALA A 52 10.54 7.47 2.34
N GLY A 53 9.73 7.84 3.35
CA GLY A 53 10.12 8.81 4.38
C GLY A 53 11.29 8.31 5.22
N GLY A 54 11.21 7.09 5.76
CA GLY A 54 12.27 6.52 6.59
C GLY A 54 13.58 6.30 5.83
N ALA A 55 13.51 5.97 4.54
CA ALA A 55 14.67 5.85 3.68
C ALA A 55 15.30 7.23 3.38
N ALA A 56 14.49 8.24 3.07
CA ALA A 56 14.96 9.60 2.85
C ALA A 56 15.64 10.18 4.10
N ASP A 57 15.02 10.03 5.28
CA ASP A 57 15.58 10.53 6.54
C ASP A 57 16.94 9.89 6.87
N GLU A 58 17.05 8.58 6.70
CA GLU A 58 18.32 7.88 6.94
C GLU A 58 19.37 8.25 5.90
N GLY A 59 18.99 8.31 4.62
CA GLY A 59 19.87 8.73 3.53
C GLY A 59 20.43 10.13 3.78
N ALA A 60 19.59 11.08 4.19
CA ALA A 60 20.02 12.45 4.51
C ALA A 60 21.00 12.47 5.70
N ARG A 61 20.75 11.70 6.76
CA ARG A 61 21.64 11.63 7.94
C ARG A 61 22.99 11.02 7.61
N LYS A 62 23.01 9.93 6.86
CA LYS A 62 24.25 9.25 6.45
C LYS A 62 25.06 10.12 5.48
N ALA A 63 24.37 10.80 4.56
CA ALA A 63 24.99 11.80 3.68
C ALA A 63 25.62 12.95 4.49
N ALA A 64 24.92 13.45 5.50
CA ALA A 64 25.41 14.52 6.37
C ALA A 64 26.67 14.11 7.14
N GLY A 65 26.71 12.89 7.70
CA GLY A 65 27.87 12.39 8.44
C GLY A 65 29.09 12.04 7.56
N ALA A 66 28.88 11.71 6.28
CA ALA A 66 29.96 11.40 5.35
C ALA A 66 30.68 12.64 4.79
N GLY A 67 30.12 13.83 4.96
CA GLY A 67 30.69 15.07 4.44
C GLY A 67 30.73 15.13 2.90
N THR A 68 31.55 16.03 2.35
CA THR A 68 31.57 16.31 0.90
C THR A 68 32.08 15.14 0.06
N HIS A 69 33.05 14.38 0.58
CA HIS A 69 33.68 13.27 -0.12
C HIS A 69 33.02 11.95 0.30
N GLY A 70 31.89 11.62 -0.33
CA GLY A 70 31.21 10.34 -0.11
C GLY A 70 29.74 10.42 0.30
N SER A 71 29.19 11.62 0.50
CA SER A 71 27.77 11.83 0.85
C SER A 71 26.79 11.12 -0.09
N THR A 72 27.00 11.18 -1.41
CA THR A 72 26.13 10.51 -2.37
C THR A 72 26.16 8.98 -2.22
N ALA A 73 27.34 8.38 -2.10
CA ALA A 73 27.47 6.93 -1.92
C ALA A 73 26.87 6.47 -0.59
N ALA A 74 27.19 7.16 0.50
CA ALA A 74 26.63 6.86 1.82
C ALA A 74 25.10 7.01 1.88
N CYS A 75 24.54 7.97 1.13
CA CYS A 75 23.09 8.12 0.98
C CYS A 75 22.48 6.94 0.23
N LEU A 76 23.02 6.60 -0.93
CA LEU A 76 22.50 5.51 -1.78
C LEU A 76 22.54 4.18 -1.03
N ASP A 77 23.66 3.85 -0.39
CA ASP A 77 23.80 2.61 0.38
C ASP A 77 22.77 2.55 1.52
N ALA A 78 22.60 3.66 2.25
CA ALA A 78 21.64 3.73 3.36
C ALA A 78 20.17 3.63 2.91
N VAL A 79 19.85 4.20 1.75
CA VAL A 79 18.52 4.09 1.14
C VAL A 79 18.29 2.64 0.70
N HIS A 80 19.25 2.02 -0.01
CA HIS A 80 19.14 0.63 -0.47
C HIS A 80 19.00 -0.36 0.69
N GLU A 81 19.77 -0.20 1.77
CA GLU A 81 19.65 -1.04 2.97
C GLU A 81 18.27 -0.95 3.64
N ARG A 82 17.57 0.18 3.48
CA ARG A 82 16.24 0.42 4.05
C ARG A 82 15.09 -0.04 3.15
N LEU A 83 15.33 -0.27 1.87
CA LEU A 83 14.28 -0.65 0.93
C LEU A 83 14.10 -2.16 0.90
N PRO A 84 12.86 -2.67 1.03
CA PRO A 84 12.60 -4.07 0.73
C PRO A 84 12.74 -4.32 -0.78
N GLY A 85 13.23 -5.50 -1.17
CA GLY A 85 13.48 -5.85 -2.58
C GLY A 85 12.29 -5.66 -3.54
N ALA A 86 11.05 -5.70 -3.04
CA ALA A 86 9.86 -5.42 -3.85
C ALA A 86 9.72 -3.94 -4.29
N TRP A 87 10.42 -3.00 -3.64
CA TRP A 87 10.41 -1.57 -3.98
C TRP A 87 11.73 -1.10 -4.62
N GLU A 88 12.85 -1.81 -4.39
CA GLU A 88 14.18 -1.47 -4.92
C GLU A 88 14.18 -1.26 -6.45
N GLY A 89 13.59 -2.18 -7.21
CA GLY A 89 13.57 -2.10 -8.69
C GLY A 89 12.74 -0.95 -9.27
N SER A 90 11.97 -0.25 -8.43
CA SER A 90 11.13 0.88 -8.83
C SER A 90 11.54 2.20 -8.20
N ALA A 91 12.61 2.19 -7.39
CA ALA A 91 13.06 3.33 -6.62
C ALA A 91 13.86 4.30 -7.49
N ASP A 92 13.51 5.58 -7.43
CA ASP A 92 14.31 6.68 -7.96
C ASP A 92 14.85 7.47 -6.76
N ILE A 93 16.18 7.55 -6.66
CA ILE A 93 16.88 8.06 -5.48
C ILE A 93 17.78 9.20 -5.93
N ASP A 94 17.57 10.36 -5.32
CA ASP A 94 18.26 11.59 -5.68
C ASP A 94 18.85 12.22 -4.41
N CYS A 95 20.17 12.10 -4.27
CA CYS A 95 20.91 12.53 -3.09
C CYS A 95 21.82 13.71 -3.45
N HIS A 96 21.60 14.85 -2.78
CA HIS A 96 22.37 16.07 -3.00
C HIS A 96 22.99 16.57 -1.70
N LEU A 97 24.20 17.10 -1.79
CA LEU A 97 24.74 17.96 -0.75
C LEU A 97 24.47 19.40 -1.17
N GLY A 98 23.61 20.10 -0.44
CA GLY A 98 23.25 21.49 -0.74
C GLY A 98 24.46 22.40 -0.60
N GLY A 99 25.01 22.84 -1.72
CA GLY A 99 26.06 23.87 -1.76
C GLY A 99 25.56 25.16 -1.12
N SER A 100 26.38 25.73 -0.23
CA SER A 100 26.19 26.97 0.57
C SER A 100 25.41 26.88 1.89
N GLY A 101 24.55 25.86 2.11
CA GLY A 101 23.72 25.76 3.31
C GLY A 101 24.18 24.74 4.36
N GLY A 102 25.11 23.83 4.00
CA GLY A 102 25.55 22.77 4.90
C GLY A 102 24.43 21.79 5.25
N VAL A 103 23.52 21.50 4.30
CA VAL A 103 22.43 20.53 4.49
C VAL A 103 22.54 19.46 3.42
N ALA A 104 22.59 18.20 3.84
CA ALA A 104 22.46 17.04 2.97
C ALA A 104 20.98 16.74 2.74
N THR A 105 20.55 16.58 1.50
CA THR A 105 19.17 16.25 1.14
C THR A 105 19.11 14.91 0.42
N ALA A 106 18.07 14.13 0.75
CA ALA A 106 17.77 12.87 0.10
C ALA A 106 16.31 12.88 -0.35
N ARG A 107 16.09 12.63 -1.63
CA ARG A 107 14.77 12.44 -2.22
C ARG A 107 14.64 10.99 -2.66
N VAL A 108 13.59 10.33 -2.20
CA VAL A 108 13.30 8.94 -2.53
C VAL A 108 11.90 8.89 -3.14
N SER A 109 11.80 8.41 -4.38
CA SER A 109 10.54 8.14 -5.04
C SER A 109 10.34 6.65 -5.20
N LEU A 110 9.22 6.15 -4.70
CA LEU A 110 8.82 4.74 -4.77
C LEU A 110 7.48 4.60 -5.50
N ARG A 111 7.23 3.43 -6.07
CA ARG A 111 5.94 3.07 -6.65
C ARG A 111 5.25 2.05 -5.75
N ALA A 112 4.01 2.34 -5.34
CA ALA A 112 3.22 1.40 -4.56
C ALA A 112 2.83 0.18 -5.44
N PRO A 113 3.07 -1.07 -4.97
CA PRO A 113 2.67 -2.27 -5.71
C PRO A 113 1.15 -2.39 -5.82
N VAL A 114 0.64 -2.80 -6.98
CA VAL A 114 -0.79 -3.03 -7.21
C VAL A 114 -1.11 -4.50 -6.98
N LEU A 115 -2.16 -4.83 -6.20
CA LEU A 115 -2.50 -6.24 -5.89
C LEU A 115 -3.13 -6.98 -7.06
N PHE A 116 -3.76 -6.26 -7.98
CA PHE A 116 -4.44 -6.83 -9.14
C PHE A 116 -3.98 -6.10 -10.41
N PRO A 117 -3.16 -6.74 -11.27
CA PRO A 117 -2.63 -6.11 -12.48
C PRO A 117 -3.70 -5.72 -13.51
N GLY A 118 -4.97 -6.08 -13.30
CA GLY A 118 -6.09 -5.86 -14.23
C GLY A 118 -7.02 -4.67 -13.94
N PHE A 119 -6.97 -4.00 -12.78
CA PHE A 119 -7.97 -2.96 -12.43
C PHE A 119 -7.46 -1.51 -12.36
N ALA A 120 -6.14 -1.27 -12.32
CA ALA A 120 -5.56 0.06 -12.52
C ALA A 120 -4.05 -0.06 -12.72
N GLY A 121 -3.59 0.10 -13.96
CA GLY A 121 -2.17 0.16 -14.31
C GLY A 121 -1.50 1.49 -13.93
N LEU A 122 -1.84 2.06 -12.77
CA LEU A 122 -1.27 3.32 -12.31
C LEU A 122 -0.45 3.07 -11.04
N PRO A 123 0.85 2.73 -11.16
CA PRO A 123 1.75 2.79 -10.03
C PRO A 123 1.78 4.25 -9.54
N ILE A 124 1.06 4.52 -8.44
CA ILE A 124 0.99 5.86 -7.85
C ILE A 124 2.39 6.21 -7.35
N PRO A 125 3.04 7.23 -7.90
CA PRO A 125 4.36 7.65 -7.44
C PRO A 125 4.23 8.27 -6.06
N VAL A 126 4.98 7.75 -5.10
CA VAL A 126 5.12 8.28 -3.76
C VAL A 126 6.49 8.91 -3.66
N VAL A 127 6.55 10.20 -3.34
CA VAL A 127 7.81 10.95 -3.22
C VAL A 127 7.96 11.42 -1.79
N ALA A 128 9.11 11.12 -1.19
CA ALA A 128 9.53 11.66 0.09
C ALA A 128 10.84 12.44 -0.09
N THR A 129 11.04 13.48 0.71
CA THR A 129 12.25 14.28 0.71
C THR A 129 12.60 14.63 2.14
N ALA A 130 13.86 14.43 2.51
CA ALA A 130 14.39 14.74 3.83
C ALA A 130 15.68 15.57 3.70
N GLY A 131 16.00 16.31 4.75
CA GLY A 131 17.22 17.12 4.85
C GLY A 131 17.84 17.02 6.24
N ALA A 132 19.16 16.93 6.32
CA ALA A 132 19.91 16.88 7.56
C ALA A 132 21.11 17.85 7.51
N PRO A 133 21.40 18.60 8.60
CA PRO A 133 22.56 19.47 8.65
C PRO A 133 23.86 18.65 8.64
N VAL A 134 24.85 19.11 7.89
CA VAL A 134 26.19 18.53 7.80
C VAL A 134 26.96 18.95 9.04
N GLU A 135 27.05 18.06 10.02
CA GLU A 135 27.87 18.23 11.22
C GLU A 135 29.25 17.62 10.96
N GLY A 136 30.18 18.44 10.48
CA GLY A 136 31.53 17.98 10.12
C GLY A 136 32.33 19.08 9.44
N ARG A 137 32.86 20.01 10.23
CA ARG A 137 34.01 20.84 9.86
C ARG A 137 35.16 20.49 10.78
#